data_AF-A0A7V8BGS1-F1
#
_entry.id   AF-A0A7V8BGS1-F1
#
_cell.length_a   1.000
_cell.length_b   1.000
_cell.length_c   1.000
_cell.angle_alpha   90.00
_cell.angle_beta   90.00
_cell.angle_gamma   90.00
#
_symmetry.space_group_name_H-M   'P 1'
#
loop_
_entity.id
_entity.type
_entity.pdbx_description
1 polymer ?
#
loop_
_entity_poly.entity_id
_entity_poly.type
_entity_poly.pdbx_seq_one_letter_code
_entity_poly.pdbx_strand_id
1 'polypeptide(L)' 'MISCKEASELVSRAQDAPLGLRQRLVLRLHLLMCDGCARFAKQIDFLSEAMRRYRN' A
#
# COMPACT_ATOMS: atom_id res chain seq x y z
N MET A 1 11.37 6.14 10.47
CA MET A 1 9.93 6.27 10.19
C MET A 1 9.83 6.95 8.83
N ILE A 2 9.19 6.33 7.83
CA ILE A 2 9.03 6.97 6.50
C ILE A 2 7.89 7.98 6.55
N SER A 3 7.93 8.99 5.69
CA SER A 3 6.86 9.97 5.56
C SER A 3 5.58 9.35 4.98
N CYS A 4 4.42 9.98 5.21
CA CYS A 4 3.15 9.56 4.60
C CYS A 4 3.24 9.56 3.06
N LYS A 5 4.02 10.48 2.47
CA LYS A 5 4.27 10.51 1.02
C LYS A 5 5.00 9.25 0.55
N GLU A 6 6.10 8.89 1.20
CA GLU A 6 6.86 7.67 0.89
C GLU A 6 6.01 6.41 1.12
N ALA A 7 5.18 6.39 2.17
CA ALA A 7 4.27 5.29 2.43
C ALA A 7 3.25 5.13 1.30
N SER A 8 2.63 6.22 0.85
CA SER A 8 1.69 6.21 -0.29
C SER A 8 2.37 5.78 -1.59
N GLU A 9 3.61 6.21 -1.84
CA GLU A 9 4.39 5.75 -3.00
C GLU A 9 4.68 4.24 -2.94
N LEU A 10 5.03 3.70 -1.77
CA LEU A 10 5.24 2.27 -1.60
C LEU A 10 3.94 1.47 -1.75
N VAL A 11 2.82 1.98 -1.24
CA VAL A 11 1.48 1.39 -1.45
C VAL A 11 1.14 1.34 -2.93
N SER A 12 1.37 2.42 -3.67
CA SER A 12 1.14 2.46 -5.12
C SER A 12 2.04 1.46 -5.85
N ARG A 13 3.35 1.46 -5.56
CA ARG A 13 4.29 0.52 -6.19
C ARG A 13 3.93 -0.93 -5.91
N ALA A 14 3.37 -1.24 -4.74
CA ALA A 14 2.93 -2.59 -4.40
C ALA A 14 1.79 -3.12 -5.30
N GLN A 15 1.04 -2.23 -5.97
CA GLN A 15 0.01 -2.61 -6.93
C GLN A 15 0.60 -3.05 -8.27
N ASP A 16 1.70 -2.41 -8.68
CA ASP A 16 2.35 -2.67 -9.96
C ASP A 16 3.38 -3.80 -9.86
N ALA A 17 4.13 -3.86 -8.76
CA ALA A 17 5.22 -4.82 -8.56
C ALA A 17 5.40 -5.20 -7.08
N PRO A 18 5.90 -6.41 -6.80
CA PRO A 18 6.19 -6.81 -5.43
C PRO A 18 7.28 -5.91 -4.83
N LEU A 19 7.01 -5.36 -3.63
CA LEU A 19 8.00 -4.61 -2.87
C LEU A 19 9.13 -5.51 -2.36
N GLY A 20 10.33 -4.94 -2.23
CA GLY A 20 11.43 -5.59 -1.53
C GLY A 20 11.09 -5.84 -0.06
N LEU A 21 11.70 -6.87 0.55
CA LEU A 21 11.41 -7.28 1.94
C LEU A 21 11.54 -6.13 2.95
N ARG A 22 12.59 -5.30 2.81
CA ARG A 22 12.80 -4.13 3.67
C ARG A 22 11.71 -3.08 3.51
N GLN A 23 11.33 -2.75 2.28
CA GLN A 23 10.28 -1.78 1.98
C GLN A 23 8.93 -2.23 2.54
N ARG A 24 8.61 -3.53 2.37
CA ARG A 24 7.40 -4.12 2.93
C ARG A 24 7.37 -4.05 4.46
N LEU A 25 8.50 -4.31 5.13
CA LEU A 25 8.59 -4.22 6.59
C LEU A 25 8.38 -2.78 7.08
N VAL A 26 9.10 -1.82 6.50
CA VAL A 26 9.00 -0.41 6.89
C VAL A 26 7.61 0.16 6.60
N LEU A 27 7.00 -0.21 5.46
CA LEU A 27 5.62 0.15 5.16
C LEU A 27 4.66 -0.40 6.20
N ARG A 28 4.74 -1.70 6.55
CA ARG A 28 3.89 -2.29 7.60
C ARG A 28 3.99 -1.57 8.92
N LEU A 29 5.21 -1.23 9.36
CA LEU A 29 5.42 -0.46 10.58
C LEU A 29 4.75 0.92 10.50
N HIS A 30 4.83 1.60 9.34
CA HIS A 30 4.15 2.88 9.14
C HIS A 30 2.62 2.76 9.16
N LEU A 31 2.06 1.70 8.55
CA LEU A 31 0.60 1.48 8.56
C LEU A 31 0.05 1.16 9.95
N LEU A 32 0.87 0.61 10.86
CA LEU A 32 0.44 0.34 12.25
C LEU A 32 0.34 1.60 13.12
N MET A 33 1.02 2.68 12.73
CA MET A 33 1.08 3.94 13.50
C MET A 33 0.30 5.08 12.84
N CYS A 34 -0.10 4.94 11.57
CA CYS A 34 -0.80 5.97 10.81
C CYS A 34 -2.08 5.41 10.20
N ASP A 35 -3.20 5.73 10.84
CA ASP A 35 -4.54 5.31 10.38
C ASP A 35 -4.88 5.83 8.98
N GLY A 36 -4.42 7.04 8.64
CA GLY A 36 -4.64 7.63 7.31
C GLY A 36 -4.02 6.78 6.21
N CYS A 37 -2.75 6.42 6.36
CA CYS A 37 -2.06 5.55 5.40
C CYS A 37 -2.62 4.12 5.42
N ALA A 38 -3.03 3.60 6.59
CA ALA A 38 -3.68 2.29 6.71
C ALA A 38 -5.00 2.22 5.92
N ARG A 39 -5.82 3.27 6.01
CA ARG A 39 -7.07 3.39 5.25
C ARG A 39 -6.82 3.53 3.76
N PHE A 40 -5.85 4.35 3.38
CA PHE A 40 -5.46 4.52 1.98
C PHE A 40 -4.99 3.20 1.35
N ALA A 41 -4.13 2.45 2.05
CA ALA A 41 -3.66 1.14 1.59
C ALA A 41 -4.83 0.17 1.33
N LYS A 42 -5.77 0.07 2.28
CA LYS A 42 -6.97 -0.75 2.12
C LYS A 42 -7.86 -0.29 0.95
N GLN A 43 -7.99 1.01 0.74
CA GLN A 43 -8.81 1.57 -0.35
C GLN A 43 -8.22 1.23 -1.72
N ILE A 44 -6.91 1.38 -1.89
CA ILE A 44 -6.22 1.04 -3.13
C ILE A 44 -6.31 -0.48 -3.38
N ASP A 45 -6.06 -1.32 -2.37
CA ASP A 45 -6.19 -2.78 -2.50
C ASP A 45 -7.60 -3.19 -2.93
N PHE A 46 -8.63 -2.56 -2.36
CA PHE A 46 -10.02 -2.80 -2.75
C PHE A 46 -10.28 -2.44 -4.23
N LEU A 47 -9.81 -1.28 -4.68
CA LEU A 47 -9.97 -0.84 -6.06
C LEU A 47 -9.25 -1.78 -7.03
N SER A 48 -8.01 -2.16 -6.72
CA SER A 48 -7.24 -3.09 -7.55
C SER A 48 -7.91 -4.45 -7.68
N GLU A 49 -8.44 -4.98 -6.58
CA GLU A 49 -9.17 -6.24 -6.59
C GLU A 49 -10.49 -6.14 -7.38
N ALA A 50 -11.24 -5.04 -7.22
CA ALA A 50 -12.45 -4.79 -8.00
C ALA A 50 -12.15 -4.71 -9.51
N MET A 51 -11.08 -4.03 -9.90
CA MET A 51 -10.63 -3.94 -11.30
C MET A 51 -10.18 -5.29 -11.86
N ARG A 52 -9.50 -6.12 -11.05
CA ARG A 52 -9.14 -7.50 -11.43
C ARG A 52 -10.37 -8.36 -11.65
N ARG A 53 -11.39 -8.25 -10.80
CA ARG A 53 -12.67 -8.95 -10.96
C ARG A 53 -13.44 -8.48 -12.19
N TYR A 54 -13.43 -7.19 -12.49
CA TYR A 54 -14.10 -6.64 -13.67
C TYR A 54 -13.45 -7.08 -15.00
N ARG A 55 -12.14 -7.37 -14.99
CA ARG A 55 -11.41 -7.83 -16.17
C ARG A 55 -11.67 -9.31 -16.51
N ASN A 56 -12.11 -10.11 -15.53
CA ASN A 56 -12.50 -11.51 -15.72
C ASN A 56 -13.98 -11.62 -16.06
#